data_AF-A0A6P1IBE4-F1
#
_entry.id   AF-A0A6P1IBE4-F1
#
_cell.length_a   1.000
_cell.length_b   1.000
_cell.length_c   1.000
_cell.angle_alpha   90.00
_cell.angle_beta   90.00
_cell.angle_gamma   90.00
#
_symmetry.space_group_name_H-M   'P 1'
#
loop_
_entity.id
_entity.type
_entity.pdbx_description
1 polymer ?
#
loop_
_entity_poly.entity_id
_entity_poly.type
_entity_poly.pdbx_seq_one_letter_code
_entity_poly.pdbx_strand_id
1 'polypeptide(L)' 'MCYPVTCPNCGNTGWGGCGRHVDTVMRSVPTADRCTCRQDTTPV' A
#
# COMPACT_ATOMS: atom_id res chain seq x y z
N MET A 1 -3.53 -7.40 -10.97
CA MET A 1 -4.49 -7.46 -9.85
C MET A 1 -3.82 -6.86 -8.64
N CYS A 2 -4.50 -6.00 -7.88
CA CYS A 2 -3.92 -5.44 -6.65
C CYS A 2 -4.26 -6.38 -5.49
N TYR A 3 -3.34 -6.54 -4.55
CA TYR A 3 -3.53 -7.36 -3.37
C TYR A 3 -2.96 -6.65 -2.14
N PRO A 4 -3.56 -6.85 -0.96
CA PRO A 4 -3.03 -6.27 0.28
C PRO A 4 -1.71 -6.95 0.63
N VAL A 5 -0.71 -6.15 0.99
CA VAL A 5 0.60 -6.64 1.43
C VAL A 5 1.06 -5.86 2.65
N THR A 6 1.70 -6.53 3.60
CA THR A 6 2.29 -5.85 4.75
C THR A 6 3.59 -5.17 4.31
N CYS A 7 3.72 -3.87 4.59
CA CYS A 7 4.93 -3.14 4.28
C CYS A 7 6.03 -3.54 5.26
N PRO A 8 7.20 -4.02 4.79
CA PRO A 8 8.29 -4.39 5.70
C PRO A 8 8.96 -3.18 6.36
N ASN A 9 8.80 -1.97 5.81
CA ASN A 9 9.40 -0.74 6.37
C ASN A 9 8.62 -0.17 7.55
N CYS A 10 7.29 -0.13 7.45
CA CYS A 10 6.44 0.48 8.48
C CYS A 10 5.49 -0.50 9.19
N GLY A 11 5.40 -1.75 8.74
CA GLY A 11 4.48 -2.76 9.29
C GLY A 11 3.01 -2.56 8.91
N ASN A 12 2.65 -1.45 8.27
CA ASN A 12 1.29 -1.15 7.86
C ASN A 12 0.85 -1.91 6.59
N THR A 13 -0.46 -1.99 6.36
CA THR A 13 -1.02 -2.65 5.18
C THR A 13 -0.92 -1.74 3.97
N GLY A 14 -0.08 -2.10 3.01
CA GLY A 14 0.01 -1.52 1.68
C GLY A 14 -0.70 -2.37 0.63
N TRP A 15 -0.45 -2.07 -0.64
CA TRP A 15 -0.93 -2.86 -1.76
C TRP A 15 0.23 -3.18 -2.70
N GLY A 16 0.25 -4.41 -3.21
CA GLY A 16 1.11 -4.81 -4.32
C GLY A 16 0.33 -4.75 -5.64
N GLY A 17 0.94 -4.19 -6.69
CA GLY A 17 0.40 -4.18 -8.05
C GLY A 17 0.18 -2.79 -8.64
N CYS A 18 -0.54 -2.72 -9.77
CA CYS A 18 -0.66 -1.54 -10.62
C CYS A 18 -1.50 -0.36 -10.06
N GLY A 19 -1.91 -0.38 -8.79
CA GLY A 19 -2.71 0.67 -8.14
C GLY A 19 -4.16 0.83 -8.64
N ARG A 20 -4.51 0.28 -9.80
CA ARG A 20 -5.84 0.41 -10.41
C ARG A 20 -6.99 -0.20 -9.61
N HIS A 21 -6.69 -1.08 -8.65
CA HIS A 21 -7.67 -1.69 -7.76
C HIS A 21 -7.35 -1.36 -6.29
N VAL A 22 -6.52 -0.35 -6.03
CA VAL A 22 -6.13 0.00 -4.66
C VAL A 22 -7.33 0.41 -3.84
N ASP A 23 -8.29 1.14 -4.40
CA ASP A 23 -9.50 1.60 -3.71
C ASP A 23 -10.30 0.42 -3.14
N THR A 24 -10.48 -0.63 -3.94
CA THR A 24 -11.16 -1.86 -3.53
C THR A 24 -10.38 -2.63 -2.48
N VAL A 25 -9.05 -2.74 -2.63
CA VAL A 25 -8.17 -3.44 -1.69
C VAL A 25 -8.08 -2.71 -0.35
N MET A 26 -7.96 -1.39 -0.39
CA MET A 26 -7.87 -0.51 0.76
C MET A 26 -9.22 -0.25 1.42
N ARG A 27 -10.35 -0.63 0.79
CA ARG A 27 -11.69 -0.43 1.35
C ARG A 27 -11.87 -1.09 2.71
N SER A 28 -11.21 -2.22 2.92
CA SER A 28 -11.22 -2.96 4.19
C SER A 28 -10.12 -2.52 5.16
N VAL A 29 -9.21 -1.63 4.73
CA VAL A 29 -8.07 -1.15 5.53
C VAL A 29 -8.38 0.26 6.04
N PRO A 30 -8.49 0.47 7.37
CA PRO A 30 -8.65 1.79 7.96
C PRO A 30 -7.49 2.71 7.58
N THR A 31 -7.74 4.00 7.39
CA THR A 31 -6.69 4.97 6.99
C THR A 31 -5.47 4.96 7.94
N ALA A 32 -5.68 4.64 9.22
CA ALA A 32 -4.61 4.51 10.21
C ALA A 32 -3.67 3.32 9.95
N ASP A 33 -4.17 2.23 9.38
CA ASP A 33 -3.40 1.01 9.07
C ASP A 33 -2.90 0.98 7.61
N ARG A 34 -3.13 2.05 6.84
CA ARG A 34 -2.67 2.15 5.46
C ARG A 34 -1.21 2.53 5.44
N CYS A 35 -0.43 1.80 4.64
CA CYS A 35 0.95 2.17 4.38
C CYS A 35 1.00 3.54 3.69
N THR A 36 1.60 4.52 4.36
CA THR A 36 1.86 5.87 3.82
C THR A 36 3.30 6.05 3.37
N CYS A 37 4.11 4.98 3.37
CA CYS A 37 5.44 5.00 2.75
C CYS A 37 5.27 5.27 1.26
N ARG A 38 5.32 6.55 0.87
CA ARG A 38 5.53 6.98 -0.50
C ARG A 38 6.78 6.23 -0.94
N GLN A 39 6.65 5.39 -1.98
CA GLN A 39 7.81 4.80 -2.64
C GLN A 39 8.70 5.99 -2.99
N ASP A 40 9.81 6.13 -2.29
CA ASP A 40 10.87 7.06 -2.66
C ASP A 40 11.47 6.49 -3.94
N THR A 41 10.76 6.68 -5.05
CA THR A 41 11.30 6.47 -6.38
C THR A 41 12.03 7.74 -6.77
N THR A 42 12.95 8.19 -5.91
CA THR A 42 14.05 9.05 -6.33
C THR A 42 15.22 8.10 -6.54
N PRO A 43 15.44 7.55 -7.75
CA PRO A 43 16.74 6.99 -8.05
C PRO A 43 17.76 8.12 -7.86
N VAL A 44 18.64 7.95 -6.87
CA VAL A 44 19.83 8.81 -6.68
C VAL A 44 20.79 8.67 -7.84
#